data_AF-A0A955BWU1-F1
#
_entry.id   AF-A0A955BWU1-F1
#
_cell.length_a   1.000
_cell.length_b   1.000
_cell.length_c   1.000
_cell.angle_alpha   90.00
_cell.angle_beta   90.00
_cell.angle_gamma   90.00
#
_symmetry.space_group_name_H-M   'P 1'
#
loop_
_entity.id
_entity.type
_entity.pdbx_description
1 polymer ?
#
loop_
_entity_poly.entity_id
_entity_poly.type
_entity_poly.pdbx_seq_one_letter_code
_entity_poly.pdbx_strand_id
1 'polypeptide(L)'
;YWHEESKSVCPGSDGILEINLYPQGTGSPGNRGTVDIGSSNNSTNDITRQILCGVNAEDLAHHGGSLQFNSCGKLYLNGDTGISAGVKDELAAIKGQLRIIPIFSSVNGPGNNAVYTIVKWYGIRIMDVKLTGPMNQKHVTIQAAPVMTPGVIPSTTSGTSGYVYSPVFLLQ
;
A
#
# COMPACT_ATOMS: atom_id res chain seq x y z
N TYR A 1 3.17 -17.10 9.27
CA TYR A 1 1.84 -16.83 9.87
C TYR A 1 1.92 -15.74 10.93
N TRP A 2 0.81 -15.07 11.21
CA TRP A 2 0.69 -14.10 12.31
C TRP A 2 0.24 -14.78 13.61
N HIS A 3 1.02 -14.63 14.68
CA HIS A 3 0.68 -15.18 15.98
C HIS A 3 0.03 -14.09 16.86
N GLU A 4 -1.28 -14.22 17.08
CA GLU A 4 -2.12 -13.17 17.67
C GLU A 4 -1.75 -12.83 19.13
N GLU A 5 -1.36 -13.82 19.92
CA GLU A 5 -1.05 -13.62 21.35
C GLU A 5 0.27 -12.88 21.55
N SER A 6 1.32 -13.29 20.83
CA SER A 6 2.65 -12.68 20.92
C SER A 6 2.81 -11.44 20.05
N LYS A 7 1.80 -11.13 19.23
CA LYS A 7 1.81 -10.03 18.26
C LYS A 7 3.07 -10.08 17.36
N SER A 8 3.43 -11.27 16.90
CA SER A 8 4.65 -11.51 16.14
C SER A 8 4.38 -12.33 14.87
N VAL A 9 5.21 -12.10 13.85
CA VAL A 9 5.24 -12.98 12.67
C VAL A 9 6.11 -14.19 12.97
N CYS A 10 5.55 -15.38 12.81
CA CYS A 10 6.22 -16.66 13.07
C CYS A 10 6.38 -17.48 11.78
N PRO A 11 7.45 -18.28 11.65
CA PRO A 11 7.60 -19.22 10.53
C PRO A 11 6.46 -20.25 10.52
N GLY A 12 5.98 -20.59 9.32
CA GLY A 12 4.90 -21.57 9.13
C GLY A 12 3.66 -20.98 8.44
N SER A 13 2.74 -21.86 8.06
CA SER A 13 1.51 -21.51 7.34
C SER A 13 0.30 -21.42 8.27
N ASP A 14 -0.55 -20.44 8.05
CA ASP A 14 -1.91 -20.31 8.62
C ASP A 14 -3.02 -20.54 7.58
N GLY A 15 -2.65 -20.92 6.35
CA GLY A 15 -3.59 -21.12 5.25
C GLY A 15 -4.08 -19.84 4.57
N ILE A 16 -3.63 -18.65 5.00
CA ILE A 16 -3.95 -17.39 4.34
C ILE A 16 -2.89 -17.10 3.26
N LEU A 17 -3.34 -16.70 2.07
CA LEU A 17 -2.45 -16.42 0.94
C LEU A 17 -1.47 -15.28 1.27
N GLU A 18 -0.19 -15.59 1.14
CA GLU A 18 0.90 -14.61 1.18
C GLU A 18 1.37 -14.27 -0.24
N ILE A 19 1.64 -12.99 -0.51
CA ILE A 19 2.03 -12.49 -1.83
C ILE A 19 3.29 -11.63 -1.69
N ASN A 20 4.20 -11.74 -2.65
CA ASN A 20 5.34 -10.83 -2.74
C ASN A 20 4.95 -9.54 -3.48
N LEU A 21 4.96 -8.40 -2.79
CA LEU A 21 4.78 -7.08 -3.39
C LEU A 21 6.03 -6.59 -4.14
N TYR A 22 7.21 -7.13 -3.83
CA TYR A 22 8.41 -6.70 -4.52
C TYR A 22 8.34 -7.12 -6.01
N PRO A 23 8.48 -6.18 -6.95
CA PRO A 23 8.37 -6.45 -8.37
C PRO A 23 9.32 -7.53 -8.84
N GLN A 24 8.78 -8.49 -9.58
CA GLN A 24 9.58 -9.45 -10.35
C GLN A 24 9.52 -9.20 -11.87
N GLY A 25 8.84 -8.12 -12.30
CA GLY A 25 8.72 -7.71 -13.72
C GLY A 25 7.50 -6.85 -14.01
N THR A 26 7.42 -5.63 -13.48
CA THR A 26 6.17 -4.82 -13.42
C THR A 26 5.80 -3.99 -14.66
N GLY A 27 6.49 -4.14 -15.80
CA GLY A 27 6.19 -3.35 -17.01
C GLY A 27 6.56 -1.85 -16.95
N SER A 28 6.80 -1.30 -15.76
CA SER A 28 7.36 0.05 -15.53
C SER A 28 8.66 -0.02 -14.70
N PRO A 29 9.83 -0.14 -15.36
CA PRO A 29 11.13 -0.09 -14.70
C PRO A 29 11.32 1.22 -13.90
N GLY A 30 11.84 1.13 -12.68
CA GLY A 30 12.17 2.28 -11.82
C GLY A 30 11.19 2.56 -10.68
N ASN A 31 9.89 2.32 -10.88
CA ASN A 31 8.84 2.69 -9.90
C ASN A 31 8.36 1.52 -9.04
N ARG A 32 8.55 0.27 -9.47
CA ARG A 32 8.37 -0.89 -8.60
C ARG A 32 7.02 -0.96 -7.82
N GLY A 33 5.96 -0.33 -8.34
CA GLY A 33 4.60 -0.43 -7.82
C GLY A 33 4.22 0.56 -6.70
N THR A 34 5.04 1.57 -6.43
CA THR A 34 4.68 2.64 -5.48
C THR A 34 3.90 3.74 -6.18
N VAL A 35 2.96 4.35 -5.48
CA VAL A 35 2.21 5.50 -6.00
C VAL A 35 2.51 6.71 -5.14
N ASP A 36 2.57 7.85 -5.80
CA ASP A 36 2.71 9.14 -5.16
C ASP A 36 1.34 9.60 -4.67
N ILE A 37 1.22 9.71 -3.35
CA ILE A 37 0.09 10.30 -2.66
C ILE A 37 0.61 11.53 -1.93
N GLY A 38 0.88 12.59 -2.65
CA GLY A 38 1.34 13.85 -2.08
C GLY A 38 1.66 14.87 -3.17
N SER A 39 2.66 15.72 -2.91
CA SER A 39 3.17 16.63 -3.94
C SER A 39 3.82 15.82 -5.07
N SER A 40 3.70 16.26 -6.33
CA SER A 40 4.25 15.58 -7.51
C SER A 40 5.79 15.48 -7.58
N ASN A 41 6.47 15.78 -6.48
CA ASN A 41 7.91 15.69 -6.33
C ASN A 41 8.26 14.36 -5.69
N ASN A 42 9.06 13.55 -6.38
CA ASN A 42 9.51 12.28 -5.83
C ASN A 42 10.54 12.49 -4.73
N SER A 43 10.24 11.95 -3.56
CA SER A 43 11.01 12.15 -2.35
C SER A 43 11.02 10.87 -1.53
N THR A 44 12.22 10.29 -1.36
CA THR A 44 12.40 9.13 -0.47
C THR A 44 11.93 9.43 0.96
N ASN A 45 12.03 10.69 1.40
CA ASN A 45 11.58 11.09 2.74
C ASN A 45 10.06 11.02 2.87
N ASP A 46 9.32 11.42 1.83
CA ASP A 46 7.87 11.42 1.86
C ASP A 46 7.33 9.99 1.83
N ILE A 47 7.87 9.12 0.97
CA ILE A 47 7.50 7.71 0.95
C ILE A 47 7.88 6.99 2.26
N THR A 48 9.06 7.28 2.84
CA THR A 48 9.46 6.78 4.16
C THR A 48 8.45 7.16 5.24
N ARG A 49 8.05 8.44 5.26
CA ARG A 49 7.05 8.94 6.21
C ARG A 49 5.68 8.28 5.98
N GLN A 50 5.24 8.11 4.73
CA GLN A 50 3.96 7.47 4.42
C GLN A 50 3.95 5.98 4.80
N ILE A 51 5.06 5.26 4.62
CA ILE A 51 5.18 3.86 5.06
C ILE A 51 5.03 3.75 6.59
N LEU A 52 5.70 4.65 7.32
CA LEU A 52 5.72 4.65 8.78
C LEU A 52 4.39 5.16 9.38
N CYS A 53 3.90 6.29 8.88
CA CYS A 53 2.85 7.09 9.51
C CYS A 53 1.54 7.15 8.72
N GLY A 54 1.51 6.63 7.48
CA GLY A 54 0.37 6.76 6.58
C GLY A 54 0.27 8.12 5.89
N VAL A 55 -0.76 8.26 5.07
CA VAL A 55 -1.11 9.49 4.35
C VAL A 55 -1.73 10.50 5.33
N ASN A 56 -1.30 11.76 5.28
CA ASN A 56 -1.79 12.83 6.15
C ASN A 56 -2.67 13.85 5.38
N ALA A 57 -3.15 14.88 6.06
CA ALA A 57 -4.01 15.89 5.45
C ALA A 57 -3.28 16.75 4.39
N GLU A 58 -1.97 16.99 4.54
CA GLU A 58 -1.15 17.74 3.59
C GLU A 58 -0.99 16.96 2.27
N ASP A 59 -0.73 15.65 2.37
CA ASP A 59 -0.72 14.75 1.23
C ASP A 59 -2.07 14.79 0.49
N LEU A 60 -3.17 14.67 1.23
CA LEU A 60 -4.52 14.67 0.67
C LEU A 60 -4.90 16.01 0.04
N ALA A 61 -4.36 17.13 0.52
CA ALA A 61 -4.63 18.45 -0.04
C ALA A 61 -4.20 18.54 -1.52
N HIS A 62 -3.14 17.82 -1.92
CA HIS A 62 -2.74 17.71 -3.33
C HIS A 62 -3.75 16.97 -4.21
N HIS A 63 -4.67 16.21 -3.61
CA HIS A 63 -5.73 15.44 -4.27
C HIS A 63 -7.13 16.01 -3.99
N GLY A 64 -7.24 17.27 -3.57
CA GLY A 64 -8.54 17.90 -3.25
C GLY A 64 -9.14 17.47 -1.92
N GLY A 65 -8.31 16.96 -1.00
CA GLY A 65 -8.67 16.58 0.36
C GLY A 65 -9.08 15.11 0.54
N SER A 66 -9.19 14.33 -0.53
CA SER A 66 -9.53 12.91 -0.44
C SER A 66 -9.04 12.09 -1.63
N LEU A 67 -8.81 10.79 -1.42
CA LEU A 67 -8.54 9.84 -2.50
C LEU A 67 -9.83 9.14 -2.91
N GLN A 68 -10.54 9.73 -3.86
CA GLN A 68 -11.85 9.26 -4.29
C GLN A 68 -11.79 8.64 -5.70
N PHE A 69 -12.45 7.49 -5.86
CA PHE A 69 -12.69 6.93 -7.18
C PHE A 69 -13.68 7.80 -7.96
N ASN A 70 -13.41 8.01 -9.25
CA ASN A 70 -14.33 8.67 -10.16
C ASN A 70 -15.57 7.79 -10.45
N SER A 71 -16.49 8.30 -11.28
CA SER A 71 -17.73 7.60 -11.67
C SER A 71 -17.50 6.23 -12.33
N CYS A 72 -16.29 5.97 -12.85
CA CYS A 72 -15.91 4.69 -13.45
C CYS A 72 -15.22 3.75 -12.45
N GLY A 73 -15.18 4.08 -11.17
CA GLY A 73 -14.50 3.29 -10.14
C GLY A 73 -12.97 3.35 -10.25
N LYS A 74 -12.41 4.43 -10.80
CA LYS A 74 -10.97 4.59 -11.04
C LYS A 74 -10.42 5.82 -10.33
N LEU A 75 -9.21 5.68 -9.78
CA LEU A 75 -8.41 6.79 -9.27
C LEU A 75 -7.06 6.73 -9.98
N TYR A 76 -6.60 7.87 -10.50
CA TYR A 76 -5.33 7.97 -11.21
C TYR A 76 -4.32 8.58 -10.25
N LEU A 77 -3.24 7.84 -9.98
CA LEU A 77 -2.15 8.31 -9.14
C LEU A 77 -0.85 8.29 -9.93
N ASN A 78 -0.04 9.32 -9.73
CA ASN A 78 1.32 9.34 -10.27
C ASN A 78 2.17 8.30 -9.56
N GLY A 79 3.27 8.00 -10.21
CA GLY A 79 4.21 7.01 -9.79
C GLY A 79 5.33 7.58 -8.95
N ASP A 80 5.71 6.93 -7.85
CA ASP A 80 6.81 7.43 -7.01
C ASP A 80 8.14 6.67 -7.27
N THR A 81 9.17 6.99 -6.50
CA THR A 81 10.42 6.25 -6.40
C THR A 81 10.12 4.86 -5.85
N GLY A 82 10.51 3.85 -6.61
CA GLY A 82 10.11 2.48 -6.31
C GLY A 82 10.69 1.87 -5.04
N ILE A 83 10.03 0.80 -4.56
CA ILE A 83 10.49 -0.04 -3.43
C ILE A 83 11.97 -0.41 -3.62
N SER A 84 12.84 0.17 -2.80
CA SER A 84 14.28 0.04 -2.93
C SER A 84 14.94 -0.21 -1.58
N ALA A 85 16.25 -0.40 -1.58
CA ALA A 85 17.00 -0.48 -0.33
C ALA A 85 16.87 0.79 0.53
N GLY A 86 16.52 1.93 -0.07
CA GLY A 86 16.35 3.21 0.63
C GLY A 86 15.12 3.29 1.53
N VAL A 87 14.16 2.37 1.41
CA VAL A 87 12.96 2.28 2.29
C VAL A 87 12.91 0.96 3.06
N LYS A 88 14.04 0.25 3.14
CA LYS A 88 14.13 -1.07 3.75
C LYS A 88 13.81 -1.02 5.23
N ASP A 89 14.38 -0.06 5.94
CA ASP A 89 14.33 -0.03 7.39
C ASP A 89 12.92 0.37 7.85
N GLU A 90 12.24 1.23 7.10
CA GLU A 90 10.84 1.59 7.29
C GLU A 90 9.90 0.41 7.09
N LEU A 91 10.05 -0.31 5.97
CA LEU A 91 9.26 -1.51 5.70
C LEU A 91 9.50 -2.59 6.77
N ALA A 92 10.75 -2.75 7.22
CA ALA A 92 11.08 -3.67 8.31
C ALA A 92 10.48 -3.23 9.65
N ALA A 93 10.45 -1.92 9.95
CA ALA A 93 9.88 -1.37 11.17
C ALA A 93 8.37 -1.59 11.28
N ILE A 94 7.68 -1.73 10.14
CA ILE A 94 6.23 -2.00 10.09
C ILE A 94 5.88 -3.48 9.94
N LYS A 95 6.86 -4.39 10.06
CA LYS A 95 6.62 -5.84 10.06
C LYS A 95 5.62 -6.22 11.16
N GLY A 96 4.65 -7.05 10.81
CA GLY A 96 3.53 -7.46 11.65
C GLY A 96 2.38 -6.46 11.72
N GLN A 97 2.58 -5.21 11.28
CA GLN A 97 1.55 -4.18 11.34
C GLN A 97 0.56 -4.31 10.18
N LEU A 98 -0.67 -3.87 10.46
CA LEU A 98 -1.73 -3.72 9.46
C LEU A 98 -1.50 -2.47 8.61
N ARG A 99 -1.74 -2.56 7.30
CA ARG A 99 -1.61 -1.47 6.33
C ARG A 99 -2.69 -1.57 5.25
N ILE A 100 -2.96 -0.46 4.59
CA ILE A 100 -3.84 -0.39 3.41
C ILE A 100 -2.98 -0.12 2.20
N ILE A 101 -3.19 -0.86 1.12
CA ILE A 101 -2.50 -0.65 -0.16
C ILE A 101 -3.50 -0.36 -1.28
N PRO A 102 -3.13 0.48 -2.27
CA PRO A 102 -3.86 0.59 -3.52
C PRO A 102 -3.57 -0.62 -4.41
N ILE A 103 -4.56 -1.08 -5.16
CA ILE A 103 -4.37 -2.09 -6.20
C ILE A 103 -4.73 -1.46 -7.54
N PHE A 104 -3.84 -1.63 -8.51
CA PHE A 104 -3.98 -1.06 -9.85
C PHE A 104 -4.38 -2.12 -10.88
N SER A 105 -5.07 -1.69 -11.94
CA SER A 105 -5.37 -2.53 -13.11
C SER A 105 -4.37 -2.35 -14.25
N SER A 106 -3.77 -1.16 -14.34
CA SER A 106 -2.82 -0.80 -15.39
C SER A 106 -1.89 0.30 -14.93
N VAL A 107 -0.71 0.34 -15.55
CA VAL A 107 0.27 1.42 -15.43
C VAL A 107 0.64 1.90 -16.84
N ASN A 108 0.78 3.21 -17.02
CA ASN A 108 1.21 3.81 -18.28
C ASN A 108 2.37 4.77 -18.02
N GLY A 109 3.45 4.68 -18.80
CA GLY A 109 4.64 5.52 -18.64
C GLY A 109 5.72 4.91 -17.71
N PRO A 110 6.98 5.39 -17.80
CA PRO A 110 8.10 4.90 -16.99
C PRO A 110 8.40 5.78 -15.77
N GLY A 111 9.01 5.17 -14.74
CA GLY A 111 9.55 5.89 -13.59
C GLY A 111 8.54 6.76 -12.85
N ASN A 112 8.93 8.00 -12.55
CA ASN A 112 8.08 9.00 -11.91
C ASN A 112 6.89 9.41 -12.80
N ASN A 113 7.09 9.43 -14.12
CA ASN A 113 6.03 9.79 -15.07
C ASN A 113 4.98 8.68 -15.26
N ALA A 114 5.10 7.57 -14.53
CA ALA A 114 4.12 6.50 -14.59
C ALA A 114 2.80 6.95 -13.96
N VAL A 115 1.68 6.63 -14.59
CA VAL A 115 0.34 6.83 -14.04
C VAL A 115 -0.30 5.47 -13.79
N TYR A 116 -0.67 5.22 -12.54
CA TYR A 116 -1.34 4.01 -12.11
C TYR A 116 -2.85 4.23 -12.09
N THR A 117 -3.58 3.27 -12.68
CA THR A 117 -5.05 3.22 -12.58
C THR A 117 -5.43 2.37 -11.37
N ILE A 118 -5.71 3.02 -10.24
CA ILE A 118 -6.15 2.36 -9.01
C ILE A 118 -7.63 2.03 -9.11
N VAL A 119 -7.98 0.81 -8.73
CA VAL A 119 -9.34 0.26 -8.86
C VAL A 119 -9.88 -0.33 -7.57
N LYS A 120 -9.06 -0.48 -6.52
CA LYS A 120 -9.48 -0.94 -5.20
C LYS A 120 -8.44 -0.62 -4.12
N TRP A 121 -8.91 -0.53 -2.89
CA TRP A 121 -8.10 -0.54 -1.68
C TRP A 121 -8.12 -1.93 -1.05
N TYR A 122 -7.01 -2.34 -0.45
CA TYR A 122 -6.90 -3.66 0.16
C TYR A 122 -6.16 -3.62 1.50
N GLY A 123 -6.77 -4.23 2.52
CA GLY A 123 -6.17 -4.40 3.83
C GLY A 123 -5.16 -5.56 3.85
N ILE A 124 -3.98 -5.31 4.40
CA ILE A 124 -2.88 -6.26 4.44
C ILE A 124 -2.14 -6.21 5.79
N ARG A 125 -1.30 -7.21 6.01
CA ARG A 125 -0.27 -7.24 7.05
C ARG A 125 1.10 -7.46 6.39
N ILE A 126 2.12 -6.75 6.86
CA ILE A 126 3.50 -6.97 6.44
C ILE A 126 4.06 -8.22 7.14
N MET A 127 4.40 -9.26 6.38
CA MET A 127 4.86 -10.54 6.92
C MET A 127 6.38 -10.65 6.93
N ASP A 128 7.04 -10.26 5.84
CA ASP A 128 8.50 -10.27 5.78
C ASP A 128 9.06 -9.25 4.81
N VAL A 129 10.28 -8.79 5.06
CA VAL A 129 10.94 -7.76 4.27
C VAL A 129 12.40 -8.13 4.07
N LYS A 130 12.80 -8.29 2.81
CA LYS A 130 14.18 -8.51 2.39
C LYS A 130 14.46 -7.74 1.11
N LEU A 131 15.15 -6.60 1.22
CA LEU A 131 15.46 -5.73 0.05
C LEU A 131 16.96 -5.70 -0.33
N THR A 132 17.77 -6.50 0.36
CA THR A 132 19.23 -6.65 0.12
C THR A 132 19.58 -8.05 -0.34
N GLY A 133 20.73 -8.20 -1.00
CA GLY A 133 21.19 -9.46 -1.58
C GLY A 133 20.71 -9.69 -3.03
N PRO A 134 20.82 -10.93 -3.54
CA PRO A 134 20.45 -11.29 -4.90
C PRO A 134 18.99 -10.95 -5.22
N MET A 135 18.73 -10.50 -6.46
CA MET A 135 17.40 -10.00 -6.88
C MET A 135 16.29 -11.05 -6.69
N ASN A 136 16.57 -12.32 -6.99
CA ASN A 136 15.63 -13.44 -6.80
C ASN A 136 15.32 -13.76 -5.33
N GLN A 137 16.05 -13.19 -4.37
CA GLN A 137 15.78 -13.33 -2.95
C GLN A 137 15.07 -12.11 -2.36
N LYS A 138 14.95 -11.02 -3.11
CA LYS A 138 14.31 -9.79 -2.61
C LYS A 138 12.80 -9.95 -2.62
N HIS A 139 12.19 -9.56 -1.51
CA HIS A 139 10.75 -9.63 -1.34
C HIS A 139 10.24 -8.66 -0.29
N VAL A 140 8.96 -8.32 -0.43
CA VAL A 140 8.12 -7.74 0.61
C VAL A 140 6.89 -8.63 0.66
N THR A 141 6.88 -9.57 1.59
CA THR A 141 5.79 -10.54 1.72
C THR A 141 4.66 -9.92 2.53
N ILE A 142 3.46 -9.96 1.96
CA ILE A 142 2.24 -9.47 2.59
C ILE A 142 1.21 -10.58 2.71
N GLN A 143 0.29 -10.41 3.64
CA GLN A 143 -0.86 -11.30 3.81
C GLN A 143 -2.13 -10.46 3.88
N ALA A 144 -3.25 -10.94 3.34
CA ALA A 144 -4.53 -10.27 3.48
C ALA A 144 -4.92 -10.18 4.97
N ALA A 145 -5.31 -9.01 5.46
CA ALA A 145 -5.71 -8.82 6.84
C ALA A 145 -6.69 -7.66 6.99
N PRO A 146 -7.77 -7.82 7.78
CA PRO A 146 -8.78 -6.78 7.95
C PRO A 146 -8.20 -5.57 8.68
N VAL A 147 -8.40 -4.38 8.13
CA VAL A 147 -7.97 -3.10 8.70
C VAL A 147 -9.19 -2.24 9.01
N MET A 148 -9.33 -1.86 10.28
CA MET A 148 -10.28 -0.85 10.73
C MET A 148 -9.52 0.47 10.90
N THR A 149 -9.93 1.54 10.23
CA THR A 149 -9.28 2.85 10.39
C THR A 149 -10.27 4.01 10.23
N PRO A 150 -10.12 5.11 11.01
CA PRO A 150 -10.84 6.35 10.74
C PRO A 150 -10.42 6.93 9.38
N GLY A 151 -11.27 7.79 8.81
CA GLY A 151 -11.02 8.45 7.52
C GLY A 151 -11.48 7.65 6.29
N VAL A 152 -11.91 6.40 6.46
CA VAL A 152 -12.56 5.63 5.37
C VAL A 152 -14.00 6.09 5.24
N ILE A 153 -14.33 6.60 4.05
CA ILE A 153 -15.69 6.97 3.67
C ILE A 153 -16.35 5.76 3.01
N PRO A 154 -17.35 5.13 3.63
CA PRO A 154 -18.02 3.98 3.04
C PRO A 154 -18.79 4.40 1.79
N SER A 155 -18.66 3.61 0.72
CA SER A 155 -19.49 3.77 -0.47
C SER A 155 -20.90 3.25 -0.21
N THR A 156 -21.92 3.94 -0.73
CA THR A 156 -23.30 3.44 -0.76
C THR A 156 -23.53 2.45 -1.90
N THR A 157 -22.57 2.32 -2.81
CA THR A 157 -22.57 1.34 -3.90
C THR A 157 -21.56 0.24 -3.64
N SER A 158 -21.87 -0.98 -4.08
CA SER A 158 -20.95 -2.10 -4.00
C SER A 158 -19.64 -1.77 -4.73
N GLY A 159 -18.55 -1.76 -3.97
CA GLY A 159 -17.21 -1.54 -4.48
C GLY A 159 -16.41 -2.84 -4.62
N THR A 160 -15.19 -2.70 -5.13
CA THR A 160 -14.19 -3.77 -5.32
C THR A 160 -13.14 -3.82 -4.20
N SER A 161 -13.19 -2.87 -3.26
CA SER A 161 -12.27 -2.80 -2.11
C SER A 161 -12.62 -3.87 -1.09
N GLY A 162 -11.61 -4.40 -0.40
CA GLY A 162 -11.77 -5.50 0.55
C GLY A 162 -10.81 -5.40 1.71
N TYR A 163 -11.16 -6.00 2.85
CA TYR A 163 -10.35 -5.98 4.07
C TYR A 163 -10.07 -4.56 4.61
N VAL A 164 -10.84 -3.55 4.20
CA VAL A 164 -10.76 -2.18 4.72
C VAL A 164 -12.14 -1.77 5.21
N TYR A 165 -12.20 -1.26 6.43
CA TYR A 165 -13.45 -0.99 7.13
C TYR A 165 -13.36 0.34 7.90
N SER A 166 -14.50 1.00 8.05
CA SER A 166 -14.65 2.20 8.86
C SER A 166 -15.24 1.83 10.23
N PRO A 167 -14.75 2.42 11.34
CA PRO A 167 -15.41 2.30 12.64
C PRO A 167 -16.88 2.70 12.55
N VAL A 168 -17.75 1.98 13.25
CA VAL A 168 -19.17 2.35 13.34
C VAL A 168 -19.30 3.54 14.30
N PHE A 169 -19.93 4.61 13.84
CA PHE A 169 -20.32 5.74 14.67
C PHE A 169 -21.82 5.64 14.97
N LEU A 170 -22.18 5.41 16.24
CA LEU A 170 -23.55 5.57 16.69
C LEU A 170 -23.79 7.07 16.90
N LEU A 171 -24.71 7.67 16.15
CA LEU A 171 -25.17 9.02 16.41
C LEU A 171 -26.25 8.95 17.50
N GLN A 172 -26.10 9.76 18.55
CA GLN A 172 -27.14 10.05 19.53
C GLN A 172 -27.84 11.36 19.17
#